data_AF-O70417-F1
#
_entry.id   AF-O70417-F1
#
_cell.length_a   1.000
_cell.length_b   1.000
_cell.length_c   1.000
_cell.angle_alpha   90.00
_cell.angle_beta   90.00
_cell.angle_gamma   90.00
#
_symmetry.space_group_name_H-M   'P 1'
#
loop_
_entity.id
_entity.type
_entity.pdbx_description
1 polymer ?
#
loop_
_entity_poly.entity_id
_entity_poly.type
_entity_poly.pdbx_seq_one_letter_code
_entity_poly.pdbx_strand_id
1 'polypeptide(L)'
;MQGLSFTSTAATFFLVLCLQLGINEGQDNETIPQPLLFQLNVPSTPDENQEVDMSLTLQTQYKECLVVKAYLISNTPVDGGFNYIQTRCICNDHPTTLYWTFVVTQTLTFRIMVDIVKDKGICPNNVAVVPISGNRYFTDRTVYVN
;
A
#
# COMPACT_ATOMS: atom_id res chain seq x y z
N MET A 1 60.96 -62.41 -27.79
CA MET A 1 59.54 -62.02 -27.69
C MET A 1 59.50 -60.57 -27.24
N GLN A 2 59.27 -59.63 -28.16
CA GLN A 2 59.17 -58.20 -27.86
C GLN A 2 57.74 -57.90 -27.40
N GLY A 3 57.55 -57.56 -26.13
CA GLY A 3 56.24 -57.24 -25.55
C GLY A 3 55.81 -55.83 -25.92
N LEU A 4 54.69 -55.68 -26.62
CA LEU A 4 54.05 -54.39 -26.86
C LEU A 4 53.46 -53.85 -25.55
N SER A 5 53.96 -52.71 -25.09
CA SER A 5 53.39 -51.96 -23.98
C SER A 5 52.30 -51.02 -24.50
N PHE A 6 51.04 -51.32 -24.18
CA PHE A 6 49.91 -50.45 -24.50
C PHE A 6 49.77 -49.39 -23.39
N THR A 7 50.10 -48.12 -23.69
CA THR A 7 49.85 -47.00 -22.77
C THR A 7 48.43 -46.49 -22.98
N SER A 8 47.49 -46.97 -22.18
CA SER A 8 46.12 -46.46 -22.13
C SER A 8 46.13 -45.01 -21.64
N THR A 9 46.00 -44.07 -22.56
CA THR A 9 45.92 -42.64 -22.25
C THR A 9 44.47 -42.35 -21.88
N ALA A 10 44.16 -42.31 -20.58
CA ALA A 10 42.84 -41.92 -20.11
C ALA A 10 42.63 -40.43 -20.41
N ALA A 11 41.78 -40.13 -21.40
CA ALA A 11 41.39 -38.77 -21.73
C ALA A 11 40.45 -38.24 -20.63
N THR A 12 41.01 -37.50 -19.68
CA THR A 12 40.24 -36.81 -18.64
C THR A 12 39.48 -35.65 -19.28
N PHE A 13 38.19 -35.82 -19.51
CA PHE A 13 37.30 -34.73 -19.93
C PHE A 13 37.07 -33.79 -18.74
N PHE A 14 37.69 -32.61 -18.76
CA PHE A 14 37.32 -31.52 -17.87
C PHE A 14 35.97 -30.94 -18.31
N LEU A 15 34.89 -31.36 -17.65
CA LEU A 15 33.60 -30.70 -17.74
C LEU A 15 33.71 -29.34 -17.05
N VAL A 16 34.05 -28.31 -17.82
CA VAL A 16 33.97 -26.91 -17.36
C VAL A 16 32.48 -26.58 -17.28
N LEU A 17 31.92 -26.69 -16.07
CA LEU A 17 30.59 -26.19 -15.78
C LEU A 17 30.67 -24.66 -15.80
N CYS A 18 30.52 -24.06 -16.98
CA CYS A 18 30.26 -22.64 -17.11
C CYS A 18 28.94 -22.38 -16.40
N LEU A 19 29.01 -21.98 -15.13
CA LEU A 19 27.92 -21.38 -14.41
C LEU A 19 27.64 -20.06 -15.14
N GLN A 20 26.89 -20.15 -16.24
CA GLN A 20 26.31 -19.00 -16.87
C GLN A 20 25.38 -18.44 -15.80
N LEU A 21 25.81 -17.36 -15.12
CA LEU A 21 24.87 -16.43 -14.50
C LEU A 21 24.04 -15.90 -15.67
N GLY A 22 23.06 -16.70 -16.09
CA GLY A 22 21.98 -16.26 -16.93
C GLY A 22 21.35 -15.15 -16.13
N ILE A 23 21.60 -13.92 -16.55
CA ILE A 23 20.76 -12.79 -16.20
C ILE A 23 19.45 -13.17 -16.87
N ASN A 24 18.64 -13.94 -16.16
CA ASN A 24 17.26 -14.15 -16.55
C ASN A 24 16.67 -12.75 -16.46
N GLU A 25 16.60 -12.07 -17.59
CA GLU A 25 15.50 -11.16 -17.86
C GLU A 25 14.23 -12.03 -17.86
N GLY A 26 13.90 -12.55 -16.68
CA GLY A 26 12.56 -12.99 -16.40
C GLY A 26 11.74 -11.79 -16.78
N GLN A 27 10.93 -11.96 -17.81
CA GLN A 27 9.73 -11.15 -17.98
C GLN A 27 8.87 -11.50 -16.77
N ASP A 28 9.30 -11.06 -15.59
CA ASP A 28 8.43 -10.92 -14.47
C ASP A 28 7.39 -9.97 -15.02
N ASN A 29 6.22 -10.55 -15.26
CA ASN A 29 5.00 -9.85 -15.61
C ASN A 29 4.59 -9.14 -14.31
N GLU A 30 5.50 -8.28 -13.85
CA GLU A 30 5.71 -7.93 -12.47
C GLU A 30 4.60 -6.95 -12.17
N THR A 31 3.55 -7.47 -11.53
CA THR A 31 2.45 -6.64 -11.07
C THR A 31 3.05 -5.61 -10.16
N ILE A 32 3.10 -4.35 -10.62
CA ILE A 32 3.70 -3.25 -9.86
C ILE A 32 3.02 -3.20 -8.50
N PRO A 33 3.75 -3.39 -7.39
CA PRO A 33 3.17 -3.36 -6.06
C PRO A 33 2.45 -2.03 -5.83
N GLN A 34 1.26 -2.09 -5.25
CA GLN A 34 0.47 -0.89 -4.98
C GLN A 34 0.89 -0.28 -3.63
N PRO A 35 1.20 1.03 -3.59
CA PRO A 35 1.55 1.70 -2.33
C PRO A 35 0.40 1.60 -1.33
N LEU A 36 -0.84 1.81 -1.77
CA LEU A 36 -2.00 1.74 -0.91
C LEU A 36 -3.16 1.01 -1.57
N LEU A 37 -3.80 0.14 -0.80
CA LEU A 37 -5.08 -0.48 -1.07
C LEU A 37 -6.09 0.09 -0.07
N PHE A 38 -7.32 0.32 -0.53
CA PHE A 38 -8.35 1.02 0.23
C PHE A 38 -9.64 0.21 0.25
N GLN A 39 -10.26 0.11 1.41
CA GLN A 39 -11.64 -0.34 1.55
C GLN A 39 -12.40 0.69 2.37
N LEU A 40 -13.41 1.28 1.74
CA LEU A 40 -14.22 2.35 2.32
C LEU A 40 -15.61 1.82 2.66
N ASN A 41 -16.04 2.09 3.89
CA ASN A 41 -17.41 1.91 4.33
C ASN A 41 -17.98 3.26 4.78
N VAL A 42 -19.07 3.68 4.15
CA VAL A 42 -19.82 4.88 4.52
C VAL A 42 -21.29 4.65 4.16
N PRO A 43 -22.24 4.88 5.08
CA PRO A 43 -23.65 4.80 4.77
C PRO A 43 -24.02 5.92 3.78
N SER A 44 -24.80 5.57 2.74
CA SER A 44 -25.17 6.54 1.69
C SER A 44 -26.38 7.40 2.07
N THR A 45 -27.25 6.90 2.96
CA THR A 45 -28.54 7.51 3.31
C THR A 45 -28.84 7.39 4.81
N PRO A 46 -28.14 8.14 5.68
CA PRO A 46 -28.51 8.26 7.09
C PRO A 46 -29.82 9.05 7.25
N ASP A 47 -30.54 8.83 8.34
CA ASP A 47 -31.66 9.72 8.69
C ASP A 47 -31.12 11.10 9.10
N GLU A 48 -31.92 12.16 8.93
CA GLU A 48 -31.54 13.52 9.31
C GLU A 48 -31.08 13.60 10.78
N ASN A 49 -29.99 14.35 11.00
CA ASN A 49 -29.38 14.57 12.31
C ASN A 49 -28.85 13.30 13.00
N GLN A 50 -28.69 12.19 12.26
CA GLN A 50 -27.99 11.01 12.77
C GLN A 50 -26.47 11.10 12.60
N GLU A 51 -25.77 10.40 13.49
CA GLU A 51 -24.35 10.15 13.36
C GLU A 51 -24.07 9.21 12.19
N VAL A 52 -23.17 9.64 11.32
CA VAL A 52 -22.59 8.84 10.24
C VAL A 52 -21.28 8.28 10.74
N ASP A 53 -21.23 6.95 10.82
CA ASP A 53 -20.00 6.21 11.05
C ASP A 53 -19.36 5.81 9.73
N MET A 54 -18.16 6.31 9.50
CA MET A 54 -17.34 6.03 8.34
C MET A 54 -16.08 5.27 8.76
N SER A 55 -15.70 4.27 7.98
CA SER A 55 -14.41 3.59 8.15
C SER A 55 -13.63 3.45 6.83
N LEU A 56 -12.31 3.61 6.93
CA LEU A 56 -11.37 3.46 5.83
C LEU A 56 -10.26 2.50 6.23
N THR A 57 -10.28 1.29 5.69
CA THR A 57 -9.19 0.32 5.84
C THR A 57 -8.12 0.58 4.80
N LEU A 58 -6.88 0.70 5.27
CA LEU A 58 -5.68 0.95 4.48
C LEU A 58 -4.72 -0.23 4.60
N GLN A 59 -4.21 -0.69 3.46
CA GLN A 59 -3.19 -1.74 3.36
C GLN A 59 -2.12 -1.32 2.35
N THR A 60 -0.97 -1.98 2.36
CA THR A 60 0.11 -1.74 1.39
C THR A 60 0.67 -3.06 0.88
N GLN A 61 1.10 -3.10 -0.39
CA GLN A 61 1.86 -4.23 -0.94
C GLN A 61 3.38 -4.02 -0.85
N TYR A 62 3.82 -2.86 -0.33
CA TYR A 62 5.24 -2.57 -0.16
C TYR A 62 5.82 -3.39 0.99
N LYS A 63 7.12 -3.71 0.94
CA LYS A 63 7.79 -4.39 2.05
C LYS A 63 8.03 -3.42 3.21
N GLU A 64 8.33 -2.17 2.88
CA GLU A 64 8.56 -1.09 3.80
C GLU A 64 7.25 -0.40 4.17
N CYS A 65 7.17 0.10 5.40
CA CYS A 65 5.98 0.82 5.87
C CYS A 65 5.85 2.20 5.22
N LEU A 66 4.63 2.75 5.27
CA LEU A 66 4.26 4.08 4.82
C LEU A 66 3.72 4.89 5.99
N VAL A 67 4.03 6.19 6.04
CA VAL A 67 3.32 7.10 6.94
C VAL A 67 2.21 7.76 6.13
N VAL A 68 0.96 7.51 6.52
CA VAL A 68 -0.21 8.11 5.86
C VAL A 68 -0.84 9.17 6.74
N LYS A 69 -1.32 10.24 6.11
CA LYS A 69 -2.13 11.29 6.71
C LYS A 69 -3.46 11.33 5.96
N ALA A 70 -4.53 10.99 6.66
CA ALA A 70 -5.88 10.93 6.09
C ALA A 70 -6.80 11.97 6.74
N TYR A 71 -7.65 12.59 5.93
CA TYR A 71 -8.55 13.65 6.37
C TYR A 71 -9.69 13.84 5.38
N LEU A 72 -10.76 14.51 5.81
CA LEU A 72 -11.95 14.75 5.01
C LEU A 72 -12.02 16.24 4.61
N ILE A 73 -12.56 16.51 3.41
CA ILE A 73 -12.84 17.86 2.92
C ILE A 73 -14.29 17.87 2.45
N SER A 74 -15.14 18.70 3.02
CA SER A 74 -16.55 18.84 2.60
C SER A 74 -16.77 20.11 1.80
N ASN A 75 -17.79 20.10 0.93
CA ASN A 75 -18.28 21.31 0.26
C ASN A 75 -19.07 22.23 1.20
N THR A 76 -19.52 21.71 2.34
CA THR A 76 -20.25 22.44 3.38
C THR A 76 -19.60 22.22 4.75
N PRO A 77 -19.66 23.17 5.70
CA PRO A 77 -19.15 22.96 7.05
C PRO A 77 -19.80 21.73 7.70
N VAL A 78 -18.97 20.89 8.33
CA VAL A 78 -19.41 19.74 9.14
C VAL A 78 -18.61 19.80 10.44
N ASP A 79 -19.32 19.78 11.57
CA ASP A 79 -18.70 19.90 12.88
C ASP A 79 -18.24 18.54 13.42
N GLY A 80 -17.44 18.61 14.50
CA GLY A 80 -17.04 17.43 15.27
C GLY A 80 -16.00 16.56 14.56
N GLY A 81 -16.17 15.24 14.65
CA GLY A 81 -15.19 14.24 14.23
C GLY A 81 -14.83 14.29 12.74
N PHE A 82 -15.65 14.93 11.90
CA PHE A 82 -15.37 15.12 10.47
C PHE A 82 -14.01 15.80 10.23
N ASN A 83 -13.63 16.76 11.08
CA ASN A 83 -12.43 17.58 10.90
C ASN A 83 -11.14 16.90 11.40
N TYR A 84 -11.20 15.63 11.81
CA TYR A 84 -10.03 14.93 12.34
C TYR A 84 -9.06 14.53 11.22
N ILE A 85 -7.83 15.00 11.39
CA ILE A 85 -6.68 14.58 10.59
C ILE A 85 -6.01 13.42 11.33
N GLN A 86 -5.93 12.26 10.67
CA GLN A 86 -5.38 11.05 11.25
C GLN A 86 -4.07 10.69 10.58
N THR A 87 -2.99 10.60 11.36
CA THR A 87 -1.69 10.10 10.89
C THR A 87 -1.46 8.69 11.41
N ARG A 88 -1.12 7.73 10.54
CA ARG A 88 -0.85 6.33 10.90
C ARG A 88 0.32 5.75 10.12
N CYS A 89 0.95 4.73 10.69
CA CYS A 89 1.89 3.88 9.98
C CYS A 89 1.12 2.73 9.33
N ILE A 90 1.37 2.46 8.05
CA ILE A 90 0.78 1.35 7.29
C ILE A 90 1.91 0.41 6.88
N CYS A 91 1.84 -0.85 7.31
CA CYS A 91 2.79 -1.89 6.96
C CYS A 91 2.03 -3.07 6.33
N ASN A 92 2.71 -3.91 5.55
CA ASN A 92 2.08 -5.01 4.80
C ASN A 92 1.48 -6.08 5.73
N ASP A 93 2.13 -6.33 6.86
CA ASP A 93 1.70 -7.24 7.91
C ASP A 93 0.60 -6.67 8.82
N HIS A 94 0.34 -5.36 8.74
CA HIS A 94 -0.55 -4.64 9.65
C HIS A 94 -1.49 -3.67 8.92
N PRO A 95 -2.59 -4.20 8.32
CA PRO A 95 -3.72 -3.39 7.90
C PRO A 95 -4.21 -2.46 9.01
N THR A 96 -4.53 -1.22 8.66
CA THR A 96 -5.02 -0.23 9.63
C THR A 96 -6.35 0.34 9.16
N THR A 97 -7.34 0.38 10.07
CA THR A 97 -8.63 1.03 9.82
C THR A 97 -8.71 2.36 10.54
N LEU A 98 -9.06 3.40 9.80
CA LEU A 98 -9.36 4.73 10.29
C LEU A 98 -10.86 4.90 10.43
N TYR A 99 -11.31 5.65 11.43
CA TYR A 99 -12.73 5.88 11.69
C TYR A 99 -13.01 7.36 11.82
N TRP A 100 -14.14 7.79 11.28
CA TRP A 100 -14.72 9.11 11.51
C TRP A 100 -16.18 8.94 11.88
N THR A 101 -16.60 9.65 12.92
CA THR A 101 -18.01 9.75 13.31
C THR A 101 -18.38 11.23 13.27
N PHE A 102 -19.44 11.57 12.54
CA PHE A 102 -19.89 12.95 12.39
C PHE A 102 -21.39 13.02 12.11
N VAL A 103 -22.03 14.12 12.50
CA VAL A 103 -23.47 14.32 12.27
C VAL A 103 -23.69 15.00 10.94
N VAL A 104 -24.69 14.53 10.19
CA VAL A 104 -25.09 15.11 8.91
C VAL A 104 -26.48 15.73 9.04
N THR A 105 -26.56 17.05 8.87
CA THR A 105 -27.82 17.83 8.96
C THR A 105 -28.43 18.13 7.59
N GLN A 106 -27.67 17.93 6.52
CA GLN A 106 -28.10 18.14 5.14
C GLN A 106 -27.28 17.26 4.20
N THR A 107 -27.83 16.97 3.02
CA THR A 107 -27.10 16.26 1.96
C THR A 107 -25.77 16.98 1.70
N LEU A 108 -24.66 16.25 1.76
CA LEU A 108 -23.32 16.81 1.57
C LEU A 108 -22.45 15.92 0.69
N THR A 109 -21.49 16.53 0.01
CA THR A 109 -20.46 15.84 -0.75
C THR A 109 -19.10 16.14 -0.14
N PHE A 110 -18.37 15.09 0.19
CA PHE A 110 -17.05 15.21 0.77
C PHE A 110 -16.03 14.36 0.03
N ARG A 111 -14.79 14.81 0.10
CA ARG A 111 -13.61 14.15 -0.41
C ARG A 111 -12.82 13.54 0.73
N ILE A 112 -12.43 12.30 0.55
CA ILE A 112 -11.55 11.58 1.45
C ILE A 112 -10.14 11.71 0.88
N MET A 113 -9.22 12.26 1.65
CA MET A 113 -7.83 12.47 1.26
C MET A 113 -6.95 11.47 1.99
N VAL A 114 -5.99 10.85 1.30
CA VAL A 114 -4.93 10.05 1.91
C VAL A 114 -3.58 10.42 1.29
N ASP A 115 -2.72 11.03 2.09
CA ASP A 115 -1.39 11.47 1.70
C ASP A 115 -0.32 10.57 2.34
N ILE A 116 0.64 10.09 1.55
CA ILE A 116 1.86 9.44 2.04
C ILE A 116 2.89 10.53 2.31
N VAL A 117 3.30 10.67 3.58
CA VAL A 117 4.13 11.78 4.09
C VAL A 117 5.44 11.28 4.71
N LYS A 118 6.36 12.21 5.01
CA LYS A 118 7.69 11.93 5.62
C LYS A 118 7.75 12.27 7.11
N ASP A 119 6.61 12.23 7.79
CA ASP A 119 6.51 12.58 9.21
C ASP A 119 7.26 11.53 10.06
N LYS A 120 8.03 11.99 11.04
CA LYS A 120 8.77 11.13 11.98
C LYS A 120 7.92 10.77 13.20
N GLY A 121 8.32 9.73 13.91
CA GLY A 121 7.70 9.28 15.16
C GLY A 121 6.43 8.46 14.98
N ILE A 122 6.07 8.11 13.74
CA ILE A 122 4.83 7.38 13.43
C ILE A 122 5.10 5.89 13.21
N CYS A 123 6.09 5.57 12.38
CA CYS A 123 6.48 4.19 12.11
C CYS A 123 7.63 3.72 13.03
N PRO A 124 7.74 2.41 13.30
CA PRO A 124 8.85 1.83 14.06
C PRO A 124 10.20 2.28 13.50
N ASN A 125 11.13 2.65 14.40
CA ASN A 125 12.49 3.09 14.05
C ASN A 125 12.57 4.30 13.09
N ASN A 126 11.46 5.02 12.86
CA ASN A 126 11.36 6.06 11.82
C ASN A 126 11.66 5.56 10.40
N VAL A 127 11.42 4.27 10.14
CA VAL A 127 11.63 3.67 8.81
C VAL A 127 10.30 3.64 8.08
N ALA A 128 10.19 4.47 7.04
CA ALA A 128 9.07 4.48 6.11
C ALA A 128 9.53 5.01 4.75
N VAL A 129 8.83 4.61 3.69
CA VAL A 129 9.11 5.05 2.32
C VAL A 129 8.01 5.98 1.80
N VAL A 130 8.36 6.81 0.83
CA VAL A 130 7.40 7.63 0.07
C VAL A 130 7.66 7.37 -1.41
N PRO A 131 6.65 6.93 -2.19
CA PRO A 131 6.83 6.67 -3.60
C PRO A 131 7.11 7.97 -4.37
N ILE A 132 7.87 7.89 -5.46
CA ILE A 132 8.20 9.04 -6.32
C ILE A 132 6.92 9.63 -6.94
N SER A 133 5.97 8.78 -7.30
CA SER A 133 4.66 9.13 -7.84
C SER A 133 3.55 8.39 -7.07
N GLY A 134 2.35 8.98 -7.01
CA GLY A 134 1.23 8.32 -6.32
C GLY A 134 1.34 8.37 -4.80
N ASN A 135 1.78 9.51 -4.25
CA ASN A 135 1.82 9.76 -2.81
C ASN A 135 0.55 10.46 -2.29
N ARG A 136 -0.46 10.69 -3.13
CA ARG A 136 -1.74 11.30 -2.77
C ARG A 136 -2.88 10.57 -3.48
N TYR A 137 -3.87 10.17 -2.70
CA TYR A 137 -5.08 9.48 -3.16
C TYR A 137 -6.30 10.25 -2.67
N PHE A 138 -7.37 10.23 -3.47
CA PHE A 138 -8.64 10.77 -3.04
C PHE A 138 -9.83 10.08 -3.69
N THR A 139 -10.97 10.14 -3.03
CA THR A 139 -12.26 9.73 -3.61
C THR A 139 -13.37 10.60 -3.04
N ASP A 140 -14.37 10.89 -3.88
CA ASP A 140 -15.52 11.71 -3.50
C ASP A 140 -16.69 10.81 -3.11
N ARG A 141 -17.44 11.23 -2.08
CA ARG A 141 -18.64 10.56 -1.61
C ARG A 141 -19.73 11.58 -1.31
N THR A 142 -20.96 11.18 -1.59
CA THR A 142 -22.15 11.95 -1.26
C THR A 142 -22.97 11.15 -0.27
N VAL A 143 -23.40 11.83 0.79
CA VAL A 143 -24.31 11.29 1.80
C VAL A 143 -25.61 12.07 1.65
N TYR A 144 -26.68 11.37 1.31
CA TYR A 144 -28.00 11.94 1.11
C TYR A 144 -28.78 11.84 2.42
N VAL A 145 -29.25 12.98 2.91
CA VAL A 145 -30.13 12.99 4.08
C VAL A 145 -31.55 12.69 3.63
N ASN A 146 -32.17 11.71 4.26
CA ASN A 146 -33.59 11.37 4.07
C ASN A 146 -34.49 12.36 4.81
#